data_AF-A0A674E7W8-F1
#
_entry.id   AF-A0A674E7W8-F1
#
_cell.length_a   1.000
_cell.length_b   1.000
_cell.length_c   1.000
_cell.angle_alpha   90.00
_cell.angle_beta   90.00
_cell.angle_gamma   90.00
#
_symmetry.space_group_name_H-M   'P 1'
#
loop_
_entity.id
_entity.type
_entity.pdbx_description
1 polymer ?
#
loop_
_entity_poly.entity_id
_entity_poly.type
_entity_poly.pdbx_seq_one_letter_code
_entity_poly.pdbx_strand_id
1 'polypeptide(L)'
;CMIRVRVLIISVSLYRSCMIRILYDKGQSVEVDGKQNQKLITGLQPETQYSFLLTNRGNSAGGLQHRVTVTTAPDVLRSKPTLVGKTNADGMVTVQLPNYVPAP
;
A
#
# COMPACT_ATOMS: atom_id res chain seq x y z
N CYS A 1 10.27 8.22 1.00
CA CYS A 1 8.97 8.19 1.73
C CYS A 1 8.44 6.75 1.78
N MET A 2 8.00 6.22 2.92
CA MET A 2 7.54 4.82 3.02
C MET A 2 6.16 4.65 2.36
N ILE A 3 6.12 4.05 1.16
CA ILE A 3 4.87 3.78 0.44
C ILE A 3 4.03 2.76 1.22
N ARG A 4 2.76 3.10 1.46
CA ARG A 4 1.79 2.32 2.25
C ARG A 4 0.54 2.08 1.40
N VAL A 5 0.23 0.81 1.11
CA VAL A 5 -1.00 0.43 0.41
C VAL A 5 -1.97 -0.20 1.40
N ARG A 6 -3.19 0.34 1.47
CA ARG A 6 -4.30 -0.29 2.21
C ARG A 6 -5.11 -1.15 1.26
N VAL A 7 -5.11 -2.46 1.49
CA VAL A 7 -5.96 -3.40 0.75
C VAL A 7 -7.25 -3.59 1.53
N LEU A 8 -8.38 -3.22 0.93
CA LEU A 8 -9.71 -3.44 1.51
C LEU A 8 -10.14 -4.89 1.26
N ILE A 9 -10.58 -5.54 2.32
CA ILE A 9 -11.16 -6.88 2.30
C ILE A 9 -12.66 -6.69 2.40
N ILE A 10 -13.37 -7.02 1.32
CA ILE A 10 -14.84 -7.03 1.32
C ILE A 10 -15.28 -8.24 2.14
N SER A 11 -15.62 -8.00 3.39
CA SER A 11 -16.12 -9.03 4.29
C SER A 11 -17.58 -9.35 3.95
N VAL A 12 -17.80 -10.50 3.34
CA VAL A 12 -19.13 -11.12 3.28
C VAL A 12 -19.36 -11.79 4.63
N SER A 13 -20.57 -11.66 5.21
CA SER A 13 -20.91 -12.23 6.53
C SER A 13 -20.54 -13.71 6.69
N LEU A 14 -20.51 -14.48 5.60
CA LEU A 14 -20.11 -15.89 5.56
C LEU A 14 -18.59 -16.14 5.71
N TYR A 15 -17.73 -15.16 5.41
CA TYR A 15 -16.27 -15.28 5.51
C TYR A 15 -15.68 -14.66 6.77
N ARG A 16 -16.53 -14.07 7.62
CA ARG A 16 -16.13 -13.40 8.85
C ARG A 16 -15.49 -14.33 9.89
N SER A 17 -15.70 -15.64 9.75
CA SER A 17 -15.13 -16.67 10.62
C SER A 17 -13.95 -17.44 9.99
N CYS A 18 -13.53 -17.06 8.78
CA CYS A 18 -12.46 -17.77 8.05
C CYS A 18 -11.20 -16.91 7.94
N MET A 19 -10.05 -17.58 7.86
CA MET A 19 -8.79 -16.89 7.60
C MET A 19 -8.63 -16.60 6.11
N ILE A 20 -8.35 -15.34 5.78
CA ILE A 20 -8.15 -14.86 4.42
C ILE A 20 -6.65 -14.73 4.18
N ARG A 21 -6.19 -15.26 3.05
CA ARG A 21 -4.83 -15.13 2.55
C ARG A 21 -4.82 -14.15 1.39
N ILE A 22 -3.97 -13.13 1.46
CA ILE A 22 -3.72 -12.20 0.36
C ILE A 22 -2.40 -12.62 -0.28
N LEU A 23 -2.45 -13.00 -1.55
CA LEU A 23 -1.30 -13.36 -2.38
C LEU A 23 -0.93 -12.17 -3.26
N TYR A 24 0.35 -11.83 -3.32
CA TYR A 24 0.83 -10.72 -4.15
C TYR A 24 2.29 -10.92 -4.54
N ASP A 25 2.74 -10.15 -5.53
CA ASP A 25 4.09 -10.25 -6.09
C ASP A 25 4.44 -11.70 -6.52
N LYS A 26 5.70 -12.11 -6.46
CA LYS A 26 6.18 -13.45 -6.85
C LYS A 26 6.00 -14.48 -5.73
N GLY A 27 4.77 -14.57 -5.21
CA GLY A 27 4.39 -15.59 -4.21
C GLY A 27 4.43 -15.14 -2.76
N GLN A 28 4.53 -13.83 -2.50
CA GLN A 28 4.36 -13.31 -1.14
C GLN A 28 2.92 -13.49 -0.68
N SER A 29 2.74 -13.70 0.63
CA SER A 29 1.40 -13.83 1.18
C SER A 29 1.29 -13.29 2.59
N VAL A 30 0.17 -12.65 2.89
CA VAL A 30 -0.19 -12.25 4.26
C VAL A 30 -1.52 -12.87 4.66
N GLU A 31 -1.61 -13.26 5.92
CA GLU A 31 -2.86 -13.74 6.49
C GLU A 31 -3.58 -12.59 7.19
N VAL A 32 -4.91 -12.64 7.09
CA VAL A 32 -5.80 -11.66 7.67
C VAL A 32 -6.99 -12.41 8.26
N ASP A 33 -7.35 -12.07 9.48
CA ASP A 33 -8.56 -12.57 10.12
C ASP A 33 -9.78 -12.07 9.32
N GLY A 34 -10.74 -12.95 9.01
CA GLY A 34 -11.95 -12.60 8.26
C GLY A 34 -12.84 -11.55 8.94
N LYS A 35 -12.61 -11.25 10.23
CA LYS A 35 -13.24 -10.13 10.94
C LYS A 35 -12.67 -8.77 10.55
N GLN A 36 -11.45 -8.72 10.01
CA GLN A 36 -10.80 -7.49 9.57
C GLN A 36 -11.22 -7.14 8.15
N ASN A 37 -11.57 -5.88 7.94
CA ASN A 37 -11.99 -5.36 6.63
C ASN A 37 -10.83 -4.78 5.82
N GLN A 38 -9.60 -4.76 6.36
CA GLN A 38 -8.45 -4.21 5.66
C GLN A 38 -7.13 -4.76 6.18
N LYS A 39 -6.10 -4.73 5.33
CA LYS A 39 -4.71 -5.00 5.70
C LYS A 39 -3.80 -3.93 5.12
N LEU A 40 -2.90 -3.43 5.95
CA LEU A 40 -1.83 -2.54 5.52
C LEU A 40 -0.66 -3.39 5.00
N ILE A 41 -0.24 -3.14 3.77
CA ILE A 41 0.95 -3.73 3.15
C ILE A 41 1.98 -2.63 2.92
N THR A 42 3.21 -2.87 3.37
CA THR A 42 4.33 -1.92 3.37
C THR A 42 5.56 -2.52 2.70
N GLY A 43 6.54 -1.69 2.37
CA GLY A 43 7.78 -2.17 1.75
C GLY A 43 7.62 -2.56 0.28
N LEU A 44 6.55 -2.09 -0.36
CA LEU A 44 6.34 -2.22 -1.80
C LEU A 44 7.24 -1.23 -2.54
N GLN A 45 7.67 -1.61 -3.74
CA GLN A 45 8.45 -0.72 -4.60
C GLN A 45 7.57 0.46 -5.06
N PRO A 46 8.11 1.70 -5.12
CA PRO A 46 7.41 2.84 -5.72
C PRO A 46 7.16 2.62 -7.21
N GLU A 47 6.16 3.32 -7.76
CA GLU A 47 5.83 3.32 -9.20
C GLU A 47 5.71 1.90 -9.81
N THR A 48 5.29 0.94 -9.00
CA THR A 48 5.25 -0.47 -9.36
C THR A 48 3.82 -0.97 -9.29
N GLN A 49 3.39 -1.69 -10.34
CA GLN A 49 2.09 -2.33 -10.38
C GLN A 49 2.13 -3.65 -9.60
N TYR A 50 1.16 -3.83 -8.71
CA TYR A 50 0.97 -5.05 -7.93
C TYR A 50 -0.43 -5.61 -8.15
N SER A 51 -0.52 -6.95 -8.23
CA SER A 51 -1.77 -7.69 -8.21
C SER A 51 -1.94 -8.39 -6.86
N PHE A 52 -3.05 -8.11 -6.18
CA PHE A 52 -3.43 -8.72 -4.90
C PHE A 52 -4.58 -9.68 -5.11
N LEU A 53 -4.37 -10.96 -4.81
CA LEU A 53 -5.38 -12.01 -4.85
C LEU A 53 -5.79 -12.38 -3.42
N LEU A 54 -7.03 -12.10 -3.07
CA LEU A 54 -7.65 -12.50 -1.81
C LEU A 54 -8.26 -13.90 -2.00
N THR A 55 -7.88 -14.84 -1.13
CA THR A 55 -8.39 -16.22 -1.11
C THR A 55 -8.62 -16.71 0.32
N ASN A 56 -9.51 -17.67 0.53
CA ASN A 56 -9.78 -18.27 1.84
C ASN A 56 -9.00 -19.60 2.00
N ARG A 57 -8.47 -19.90 3.21
CA ARG A 57 -7.80 -21.18 3.50
C ARG A 57 -8.73 -22.40 3.69
N GLY A 58 -10.05 -22.28 3.57
CA GLY A 58 -11.00 -23.38 3.83
C GLY A 58 -12.07 -23.63 2.75
N ASN A 59 -11.93 -24.77 2.07
CA ASN A 59 -12.93 -25.66 1.43
C ASN A 59 -13.76 -25.30 0.17
N SER A 60 -13.64 -26.22 -0.81
CA SER A 60 -14.65 -27.06 -1.50
C SER A 60 -15.98 -26.50 -2.05
N ALA A 61 -16.32 -25.22 -1.91
CA ALA A 61 -17.59 -24.67 -2.40
C ALA A 61 -17.43 -23.48 -3.38
N GLY A 62 -16.34 -23.43 -4.16
CA GLY A 62 -16.10 -22.33 -5.09
C GLY A 62 -15.74 -21.01 -4.40
N GLY A 63 -14.80 -21.08 -3.45
CA GLY A 63 -14.47 -20.01 -2.50
C GLY A 63 -14.06 -18.67 -3.09
N LEU A 64 -14.11 -17.64 -2.23
CA LEU A 64 -13.72 -16.25 -2.53
C LEU A 64 -12.38 -16.18 -3.25
N GLN A 65 -12.40 -15.73 -4.49
CA GLN A 65 -11.23 -15.29 -5.24
C GLN A 65 -11.50 -13.89 -5.74
N HIS A 66 -10.84 -12.90 -5.14
CA HIS A 66 -10.97 -11.51 -5.56
C HIS A 66 -9.59 -10.96 -5.89
N ARG A 67 -9.42 -10.43 -7.10
CA ARG A 67 -8.15 -9.87 -7.56
C ARG A 67 -8.30 -8.38 -7.76
N VAL A 68 -7.36 -7.62 -7.19
CA VAL A 68 -7.27 -6.17 -7.36
C VAL A 68 -5.87 -5.82 -7.84
N THR A 69 -5.79 -4.96 -8.84
CA THR A 69 -4.52 -4.42 -9.34
C THR A 69 -4.42 -2.97 -8.94
N VAL A 70 -3.27 -2.58 -8.39
CA VAL A 70 -2.99 -1.19 -8.00
C VAL A 70 -1.56 -0.83 -8.39
N THR A 71 -1.33 0.46 -8.63
CA THR A 71 0.01 1.01 -8.84
C THR A 71 0.40 1.81 -7.60
N THR A 72 1.59 1.54 -7.07
CA THR A 72 2.13 2.28 -5.92
C THR A 72 2.46 3.72 -6.29
N ALA A 73 2.33 4.62 -5.32
CA ALA A 73 2.67 6.02 -5.51
C ALA A 73 4.17 6.20 -5.80
N PRO A 74 4.54 7.28 -6.52
CA PRO A 74 5.92 7.67 -6.69
C PRO A 74 6.61 8.01 -5.37
N ASP A 75 7.92 7.77 -5.31
CA ASP A 75 8.74 8.14 -4.15
C ASP A 75 9.20 9.59 -4.24
N VAL A 76 8.24 10.52 -4.12
CA VAL A 76 8.44 11.96 -4.35
C VAL A 76 9.33 12.64 -3.31
N LEU A 77 9.41 12.08 -2.09
CA LEU A 77 10.16 12.68 -0.98
C LEU A 77 11.18 11.67 -0.43
N ARG A 78 12.24 11.45 -1.21
CA ARG A 78 13.40 10.64 -0.80
C ARG A 78 14.23 11.31 0.30
N SER A 79 14.25 12.64 0.35
CA SER A 79 14.94 13.43 1.38
C SER A 79 14.03 14.49 2.00
N LYS A 80 14.38 14.91 3.21
CA LYS A 80 13.67 16.02 3.87
C LYS A 80 13.92 17.31 3.09
N PRO A 81 12.90 18.13 2.85
CA PRO A 81 13.09 19.46 2.27
C PRO A 81 14.10 20.25 3.11
N THR A 82 15.05 20.89 2.45
CA THR A 82 16.09 21.70 3.10
C THR A 82 15.64 23.14 3.18
N LEU A 83 15.82 23.75 4.36
CA LEU A 83 15.56 25.17 4.53
C LEU A 83 16.63 25.97 3.75
N VAL A 84 16.20 26.89 2.90
CA VAL A 84 17.11 27.77 2.15
C VAL A 84 16.99 29.16 2.73
N GLY A 85 17.81 29.45 3.73
CA GLY A 85 17.94 30.79 4.32
C GLY A 85 17.14 31.02 5.61
N LYS A 86 17.27 32.23 6.16
CA LYS A 86 16.56 32.71 7.35
C LYS A 86 15.21 33.29 6.95
N THR A 87 14.26 33.35 7.90
CA THR A 87 12.96 33.99 7.71
C THR A 87 13.11 35.38 7.11
N ASN A 88 12.45 35.62 5.98
CA ASN A 88 12.41 36.93 5.32
C ASN A 88 11.69 37.95 6.22
N ALA A 89 11.87 39.24 5.94
CA ALA A 89 11.27 40.33 6.73
C ALA A 89 9.74 40.21 6.86
N ASP A 90 9.08 39.57 5.90
CA ASP A 90 7.63 39.33 5.89
C ASP A 90 7.20 38.06 6.65
N GLY A 91 8.11 37.41 7.37
CA GLY A 91 7.81 36.18 8.14
C GLY A 91 7.82 34.88 7.31
N MET A 92 8.15 34.93 6.02
CA MET A 92 8.18 33.76 5.13
C MET A 92 9.53 33.03 5.15
N VAL A 93 9.51 31.71 4.97
CA VAL A 93 10.71 30.85 4.88
C VAL A 93 10.71 30.11 3.55
N THR A 94 11.83 30.20 2.82
CA THR A 94 12.03 29.46 1.57
C THR A 94 12.52 28.05 1.88
N VAL A 95 11.87 27.05 1.29
CA VAL A 95 12.23 25.64 1.45
C VAL A 95 12.51 25.05 0.07
N GLN A 96 13.65 24.38 -0.09
CA GLN A 96 13.94 23.62 -1.30
C GLN A 96 13.35 22.23 -1.17
N LEU A 97 12.48 21.90 -2.12
CA LEU A 97 11.99 20.54 -2.29
C LEU A 97 13.04 19.68 -3.00
N PRO A 98 13.13 18.38 -2.67
CA PRO A 98 13.95 17.44 -3.43
C PRO A 98 13.47 17.34 -4.88
N ASN A 99 14.39 17.16 -5.82
CA ASN A 99 14.02 16.92 -7.22
C ASN A 99 13.26 15.59 -7.35
N TYR A 100 12.12 15.65 -8.04
CA TYR A 100 11.40 14.45 -8.45
C TYR A 100 12.20 13.72 -9.53
N VAL A 101 12.54 12.45 -9.28
CA VAL A 101 13.16 11.56 -10.27
C VAL A 101 12.27 10.33 -10.40
N PRO A 102 11.51 10.19 -11.50
CA PRO A 102 10.76 8.98 -11.77
C PRO A 102 11.71 7.79 -11.86
N ALA A 103 11.29 6.63 -11.37
CA ALA A 103 12.00 5.37 -11.56
C ALA A 103 12.11 5.04 -13.07
N PRO A 104 13.23 4.45 -13.52
CA PRO A 104 13.46 4.09 -14.92
C PRO A 104 12.51 3.01 -15.43
#